data_AF-A0A671KAE1-F1
#
_entry.id   AF-A0A671KAE1-F1
#
_cell.length_a   1.000
_cell.length_b   1.000
_cell.length_c   1.000
_cell.angle_alpha   90.00
_cell.angle_beta   90.00
_cell.angle_gamma   90.00
#
_symmetry.space_group_name_H-M   'P 1'
#
loop_
_entity.id
_entity.type
_entity.pdbx_description
1 polymer ?
#
loop_
_entity_poly.entity_id
_entity_poly.type
_entity_poly.pdbx_seq_one_letter_code
_entity_poly.pdbx_strand_id
1 'polypeptide(L)'
;MHFWGVFDGHAGSGAALMASKLLQLIIRDRLCDVAHLLENQNNPPPICLAKNGSPFQAEPRFHMEKDISVESLVMGIIETAFRQMDDLIEKEKESYSISGGCCALIVIHLLGKLYVANAGDSRAIIVRNNEVIPVSNEFTPESERQRLQYLGFLKPELLGNEFTHIEFPRRIQHSELGKKMLFRDHTMTGWAYKTIVEDDLKFPLIYGEGKKARVMATIGVTRGLGDHDLKVYNSNIHIKPFLSCCPEVKVYKISEHKHGSDDVLIMGSDGLWDVTTDRDVADAVSTFLSSREPNDPLRYTLAAQDLLMRSRGVLKERGWRLPNERLGSGDDITVFVIPLAGAELET
;
A
#
# COMPACT_ATOMS: atom_id res chain seq x y z
N MET A 1 -16.67 -11.97 -9.00
CA MET A 1 -15.48 -11.22 -8.53
C MET A 1 -15.86 -9.75 -8.47
N HIS A 2 -15.78 -9.14 -7.30
CA HIS A 2 -15.89 -7.69 -7.15
C HIS A 2 -14.50 -7.07 -6.96
N PHE A 3 -14.32 -5.85 -7.45
CA PHE A 3 -13.06 -5.11 -7.40
C PHE A 3 -13.33 -3.68 -6.94
N TRP A 4 -12.58 -3.23 -5.95
CA TRP A 4 -12.54 -1.84 -5.52
C TRP A 4 -11.10 -1.36 -5.50
N GLY A 5 -10.86 -0.10 -5.85
CA GLY A 5 -9.53 0.47 -5.91
C GLY A 5 -9.51 1.95 -5.55
N VAL A 6 -8.56 2.33 -4.70
CA VAL A 6 -8.17 3.71 -4.41
C VAL A 6 -6.79 3.92 -5.02
N PHE A 7 -6.66 4.93 -5.88
CA PHE A 7 -5.42 5.28 -6.56
C PHE A 7 -5.11 6.74 -6.29
N ASP A 8 -4.13 6.98 -5.44
CA ASP A 8 -3.75 8.32 -5.01
C ASP A 8 -2.57 8.80 -5.87
N GLY A 9 -2.80 9.79 -6.73
CA GLY A 9 -1.85 10.20 -7.76
C GLY A 9 -1.04 11.42 -7.34
N HIS A 10 0.26 11.41 -7.63
CA HIS A 10 1.16 12.53 -7.33
C HIS A 10 2.05 12.88 -8.52
N ALA A 11 2.45 14.15 -8.60
CA ALA A 11 3.21 14.71 -9.73
C ALA A 11 2.54 14.49 -11.11
N GLY A 12 1.21 14.42 -11.12
CA GLY A 12 0.37 14.13 -12.28
C GLY A 12 -0.71 13.10 -11.93
N SER A 13 -1.73 12.98 -12.77
CA SER A 13 -2.80 11.97 -12.58
C SER A 13 -2.66 10.77 -13.53
N GLY A 14 -1.68 10.78 -14.44
CA GLY A 14 -1.56 9.80 -15.51
C GLY A 14 -1.41 8.36 -14.99
N ALA A 15 -0.51 8.15 -14.02
CA ALA A 15 -0.28 6.83 -13.43
C ALA A 15 -1.54 6.31 -12.72
N ALA A 16 -2.19 7.13 -11.88
CA ALA A 16 -3.43 6.78 -11.19
C ALA A 16 -4.59 6.48 -12.16
N LEU A 17 -4.76 7.30 -13.21
CA LEU A 17 -5.81 7.11 -14.21
C LEU A 17 -5.60 5.84 -15.04
N MET A 18 -4.34 5.51 -15.36
CA MET A 18 -4.02 4.29 -16.09
C MET A 18 -4.23 3.05 -15.22
N ALA A 19 -3.72 3.07 -13.98
CA ALA A 19 -3.88 1.98 -13.03
C ALA A 19 -5.36 1.69 -12.72
N SER A 20 -6.16 2.74 -12.47
CA SER A 20 -7.60 2.60 -12.22
C SER A 20 -8.40 1.98 -13.37
N LYS A 21 -7.94 2.12 -14.62
CA LYS A 21 -8.61 1.53 -15.79
C LYS A 21 -8.11 0.13 -16.12
N LEU A 22 -6.82 -0.15 -15.91
CA LEU A 22 -6.16 -1.32 -16.48
C LEU A 22 -5.79 -2.39 -15.45
N LEU A 23 -5.50 -2.04 -14.19
CA LEU A 23 -5.03 -3.00 -13.19
C LEU A 23 -6.05 -4.13 -12.95
N GLN A 24 -7.33 -3.79 -12.83
CA GLN A 24 -8.42 -4.77 -12.73
C GLN A 24 -8.45 -5.73 -13.93
N LEU A 25 -8.23 -5.21 -15.14
CA LEU A 25 -8.26 -6.02 -16.36
C LEU A 25 -7.09 -7.00 -16.40
N ILE A 26 -5.88 -6.53 -16.06
CA ILE A 26 -4.67 -7.37 -15.97
C ILE A 26 -4.89 -8.49 -14.95
N ILE A 27 -5.43 -8.19 -13.77
CA ILE A 27 -5.71 -9.18 -12.72
C ILE A 27 -6.75 -10.18 -13.20
N ARG A 28 -7.86 -9.70 -13.77
CA ARG A 28 -8.95 -10.56 -14.27
C ARG A 28 -8.44 -11.51 -15.34
N ASP A 29 -7.67 -11.03 -16.31
CA ASP A 29 -7.18 -11.85 -17.41
C ASP A 29 -6.26 -12.96 -16.89
N ARG A 30 -5.38 -12.65 -15.92
CA ARG A 30 -4.53 -13.66 -15.26
C ARG A 30 -5.31 -14.66 -14.41
N LEU A 31 -6.38 -14.23 -13.74
CA LEU A 31 -7.27 -15.14 -13.00
C LEU A 31 -8.03 -16.05 -13.97
N CYS A 32 -8.45 -15.55 -15.13
CA CYS A 32 -9.10 -16.33 -16.17
C CYS A 32 -8.19 -17.46 -16.70
N ASP A 33 -6.89 -17.19 -16.88
CA ASP A 33 -5.92 -18.20 -17.32
C ASP A 33 -5.85 -19.42 -16.39
N VAL A 34 -6.17 -19.24 -15.11
CA VAL A 34 -6.15 -20.30 -14.09
C VAL A 34 -7.54 -20.60 -13.52
N ALA A 35 -8.63 -20.13 -14.13
CA ALA A 35 -9.98 -20.24 -13.57
C ALA A 35 -10.37 -21.69 -13.23
N HIS A 36 -10.01 -22.63 -14.09
CA HIS A 36 -10.23 -24.08 -13.90
C HIS A 36 -9.53 -24.65 -12.65
N LEU A 37 -8.47 -24.01 -12.16
CA LEU A 37 -7.76 -24.37 -10.93
C LEU A 37 -8.42 -23.77 -9.69
N LEU A 38 -9.13 -22.65 -9.85
CA LEU A 38 -9.80 -21.94 -8.77
C LEU A 38 -11.12 -22.61 -8.35
N GLU A 39 -11.72 -23.42 -9.23
CA GLU A 39 -12.97 -24.15 -8.96
C GLU A 39 -12.85 -25.18 -7.83
N ASN A 40 -11.66 -25.74 -7.58
CA ASN A 40 -11.47 -26.83 -6.64
C ASN A 40 -10.43 -26.48 -5.56
N GLN A 41 -10.83 -25.62 -4.62
CA GLN A 41 -9.98 -25.05 -3.57
C GLN A 41 -9.30 -26.08 -2.64
N ASN A 42 -9.81 -27.32 -2.59
CA ASN A 42 -9.28 -28.40 -1.76
C ASN A 42 -8.04 -29.06 -2.34
N ASN A 43 -7.77 -28.87 -3.63
CA ASN A 43 -6.58 -29.40 -4.28
C ASN A 43 -5.52 -28.30 -4.44
N PRO A 44 -4.24 -28.59 -4.17
CA PRO A 44 -3.18 -27.65 -4.45
C PRO A 44 -3.11 -27.39 -5.97
N PRO A 45 -2.72 -26.17 -6.40
CA PRO A 45 -2.46 -25.90 -7.80
C PRO A 45 -1.38 -26.86 -8.34
N PRO A 46 -1.51 -27.32 -9.60
CA PRO A 46 -0.49 -28.14 -10.24
C PRO A 46 0.84 -27.37 -10.34
N ILE A 47 1.95 -28.05 -10.07
CA ILE A 47 3.30 -27.47 -10.08
C ILE A 47 3.69 -26.99 -11.47
N CYS A 48 3.26 -27.69 -12.51
CA CYS A 48 3.53 -27.35 -13.90
C CYS A 48 2.23 -27.39 -14.70
N LEU A 49 2.09 -26.43 -15.61
CA LEU A 49 1.06 -26.44 -16.65
C LEU A 49 1.73 -26.69 -18.00
N ALA A 50 1.08 -27.49 -18.84
CA ALA A 50 1.46 -27.61 -20.24
C ALA A 50 1.13 -26.31 -21.00
N LYS A 51 1.62 -26.18 -22.24
CA LYS A 51 1.43 -24.96 -23.06
C LYS A 51 -0.04 -24.58 -23.29
N ASN A 52 -0.93 -25.55 -23.21
CA ASN A 52 -2.39 -25.40 -23.33
C ASN A 52 -3.08 -25.08 -21.98
N GLY A 53 -2.32 -24.88 -20.90
CA GLY A 53 -2.84 -24.57 -19.56
C GLY A 53 -3.28 -25.78 -18.73
N SER A 54 -3.20 -27.01 -19.26
CA SER A 54 -3.61 -28.20 -18.50
C SER A 54 -2.53 -28.64 -17.50
N PRO A 55 -2.91 -29.23 -16.34
CA PRO A 55 -1.94 -29.82 -15.41
C PRO A 55 -0.95 -30.75 -16.10
N PHE A 56 0.34 -30.57 -15.82
CA PHE A 56 1.42 -31.41 -16.31
C PHE A 56 2.22 -31.97 -15.12
N GLN A 57 2.25 -33.28 -14.99
CA GLN A 57 3.05 -33.97 -13.98
C GLN A 57 4.26 -34.61 -14.65
N ALA A 58 5.45 -34.20 -14.21
CA ALA A 58 6.69 -34.91 -14.50
C ALA A 58 7.07 -35.77 -13.29
N GLU A 59 7.67 -36.94 -13.50
CA GLU A 59 8.16 -37.74 -12.37
C GLU A 59 9.26 -36.97 -11.60
N PRO A 60 9.09 -36.75 -10.28
CA PRO A 60 10.05 -36.00 -9.49
C PRO A 60 11.36 -36.80 -9.38
N ARG A 61 12.49 -36.18 -9.74
CA ARG A 61 13.82 -36.81 -9.65
C ARG A 61 14.44 -36.71 -8.25
N PHE A 62 13.95 -35.80 -7.40
CA PHE A 62 14.42 -35.57 -6.02
C PHE A 62 13.28 -35.02 -5.14
N HIS A 63 13.25 -35.41 -3.85
CA HIS A 63 12.09 -35.23 -2.95
C HIS A 63 11.92 -33.84 -2.32
N MET A 64 10.66 -33.59 -1.92
CA MET A 64 10.00 -32.43 -1.31
C MET A 64 9.50 -31.38 -2.30
N GLU A 65 8.29 -31.60 -2.81
CA GLU A 65 7.48 -30.57 -3.44
C GLU A 65 6.86 -29.68 -2.36
N LYS A 66 6.73 -28.38 -2.63
CA LYS A 66 6.09 -27.44 -1.70
C LYS A 66 4.58 -27.54 -1.86
N ASP A 67 3.87 -27.65 -0.74
CA ASP A 67 2.42 -27.46 -0.73
C ASP A 67 2.10 -25.98 -0.95
N ILE A 68 1.49 -25.67 -2.10
CA ILE A 68 1.06 -24.32 -2.46
C ILE A 68 -0.47 -24.26 -2.35
N SER A 69 -0.99 -23.24 -1.67
CA SER A 69 -2.43 -23.03 -1.57
C SER A 69 -2.96 -22.22 -2.76
N VAL A 70 -4.24 -22.37 -3.09
CA VAL A 70 -4.93 -21.49 -4.05
C VAL A 70 -4.85 -20.02 -3.64
N GLU A 71 -4.89 -19.74 -2.34
CA GLU A 71 -4.71 -18.39 -1.80
C GLU A 71 -3.35 -17.80 -2.17
N SER A 72 -2.27 -18.58 -2.01
CA SER A 72 -0.91 -18.15 -2.39
C SER A 72 -0.78 -17.94 -3.90
N LEU A 73 -1.48 -18.74 -4.72
CA LEU A 73 -1.52 -18.53 -6.17
C LEU A 73 -2.19 -17.20 -6.52
N VAL A 74 -3.35 -16.89 -5.91
CA VAL A 74 -4.07 -15.64 -6.14
C VAL A 74 -3.24 -14.43 -5.68
N MET A 75 -2.58 -14.51 -4.52
CA MET A 75 -1.65 -13.46 -4.06
C MET A 75 -0.54 -13.21 -5.09
N GLY A 76 0.11 -14.26 -5.59
CA GLY A 76 1.16 -14.14 -6.62
C GLY A 76 0.66 -13.57 -7.95
N ILE A 77 -0.59 -13.86 -8.34
CA ILE A 77 -1.24 -13.26 -9.52
C ILE A 77 -1.39 -11.75 -9.34
N ILE A 78 -1.85 -11.31 -8.17
CA ILE A 78 -2.02 -9.88 -7.86
C ILE A 78 -0.67 -9.16 -7.84
N GLU A 79 0.33 -9.71 -7.16
CA GLU A 79 1.68 -9.14 -7.10
C GLU A 79 2.32 -9.02 -8.50
N THR A 80 2.13 -10.06 -9.35
CA THR A 80 2.61 -10.04 -10.73
C THR A 80 1.86 -9.02 -11.58
N ALA A 81 0.56 -8.83 -11.36
CA ALA A 81 -0.23 -7.83 -12.06
C ALA A 81 0.20 -6.40 -11.72
N PHE A 82 0.56 -6.11 -10.46
CA PHE A 82 1.12 -4.82 -10.08
C PHE A 82 2.44 -4.53 -10.81
N ARG A 83 3.33 -5.52 -10.91
CA ARG A 83 4.57 -5.37 -11.68
C ARG A 83 4.29 -5.11 -13.16
N GLN A 84 3.40 -5.89 -13.76
CA GLN A 84 3.01 -5.70 -15.16
C GLN A 84 2.38 -4.32 -15.40
N MET A 85 1.59 -3.81 -14.44
CA MET A 85 1.01 -2.47 -14.51
C MET A 85 2.10 -1.40 -14.43
N ASP A 86 3.10 -1.55 -13.56
CA ASP A 86 4.23 -0.62 -13.45
C ASP A 86 5.08 -0.61 -14.73
N ASP A 87 5.38 -1.78 -15.29
CA ASP A 87 6.08 -1.93 -16.58
C ASP A 87 5.29 -1.28 -17.73
N LEU A 88 3.96 -1.42 -17.70
CA LEU A 88 3.07 -0.82 -18.69
C LEU A 88 3.05 0.71 -18.56
N ILE A 89 3.03 1.26 -17.34
CA ILE A 89 3.18 2.70 -17.11
C ILE A 89 4.53 3.19 -17.64
N GLU A 90 5.62 2.46 -17.40
CA GLU A 90 6.94 2.82 -17.92
C GLU A 90 6.96 2.88 -19.45
N LYS A 91 6.40 1.86 -20.10
CA LYS A 91 6.38 1.74 -21.55
C LYS A 91 5.54 2.83 -22.22
N GLU A 92 4.39 3.15 -21.64
CA GLU A 92 3.43 4.08 -22.22
C GLU A 92 3.68 5.54 -21.82
N LYS A 93 4.65 5.81 -20.92
CA LYS A 93 4.88 7.16 -20.35
C LYS A 93 5.17 8.23 -21.40
N GLU A 94 5.99 7.92 -22.41
CA GLU A 94 6.35 8.88 -23.46
C GLU A 94 5.17 9.13 -24.40
N SER A 95 4.46 8.07 -24.78
CA SER A 95 3.36 8.13 -25.75
C SER A 95 2.13 8.85 -25.20
N TYR A 96 1.89 8.73 -23.88
CA TYR A 96 0.72 9.31 -23.21
C TYR A 96 1.08 10.42 -22.22
N SER A 97 2.33 10.89 -22.21
CA SER A 97 2.83 11.92 -21.30
C SER A 97 2.49 11.62 -19.83
N ILE A 98 2.66 10.36 -19.42
CA ILE A 98 2.39 9.93 -18.05
C ILE A 98 3.53 10.44 -17.15
N SER A 99 3.23 11.46 -16.36
CA SER A 99 4.13 11.95 -15.32
C SER A 99 3.76 11.41 -13.95
N GLY A 100 4.77 11.36 -13.07
CA GLY A 100 4.60 11.02 -11.67
C GLY A 100 4.27 9.56 -11.42
N GLY A 101 3.59 9.31 -10.30
CA GLY A 101 3.27 7.99 -9.81
C GLY A 101 1.94 7.99 -9.05
N CYS A 102 1.62 6.84 -8.47
CA CYS A 102 0.48 6.73 -7.58
C CYS A 102 0.65 5.65 -6.51
N CYS A 103 0.02 5.87 -5.37
CA CYS A 103 -0.33 4.81 -4.44
C CYS A 103 -1.48 3.97 -5.03
N ALA A 104 -1.50 2.68 -4.73
CA ALA A 104 -2.53 1.77 -5.19
C ALA A 104 -2.97 0.83 -4.08
N LEU A 105 -4.20 1.01 -3.63
CA LEU A 105 -4.89 0.13 -2.68
C LEU A 105 -6.07 -0.51 -3.39
N ILE A 106 -6.05 -1.84 -3.54
CA ILE A 106 -7.14 -2.58 -4.15
C ILE A 106 -7.71 -3.64 -3.20
N VAL A 107 -8.99 -3.94 -3.36
CA VAL A 107 -9.65 -5.07 -2.71
C VAL A 107 -10.38 -5.90 -3.74
N ILE A 108 -10.13 -7.20 -3.71
CA ILE A 108 -10.78 -8.18 -4.58
C ILE A 108 -11.59 -9.14 -3.72
N HIS A 109 -12.89 -9.23 -3.96
CA HIS A 109 -13.72 -10.31 -3.41
C HIS A 109 -13.73 -11.49 -4.37
N LEU A 110 -13.14 -12.61 -3.93
CA LEU A 110 -12.99 -13.83 -4.70
C LEU A 110 -13.00 -15.05 -3.76
N LEU A 111 -13.84 -16.05 -4.07
CA LEU A 111 -13.87 -17.34 -3.38
C LEU A 111 -14.09 -17.22 -1.85
N GLY A 112 -15.01 -16.35 -1.42
CA GLY A 112 -15.27 -16.13 0.01
C GLY A 112 -14.10 -15.48 0.76
N LYS A 113 -13.22 -14.75 0.06
CA LYS A 113 -12.08 -14.04 0.64
C LYS A 113 -11.96 -12.65 0.04
N LEU A 114 -11.53 -11.70 0.88
CA LEU A 114 -11.08 -10.39 0.45
C LEU A 114 -9.55 -10.40 0.39
N TYR A 115 -9.01 -10.18 -0.81
CA TYR A 115 -7.59 -9.95 -1.02
C TYR A 115 -7.36 -8.44 -1.04
N VAL A 116 -6.70 -7.92 0.00
CA VAL A 116 -6.40 -6.49 0.16
C VAL A 116 -4.94 -6.28 -0.19
N ALA A 117 -4.69 -5.66 -1.35
CA ALA A 117 -3.34 -5.40 -1.85
C ALA A 117 -3.03 -3.91 -1.78
N ASN A 118 -1.98 -3.54 -1.05
CA ASN A 118 -1.58 -2.14 -0.87
C ASN A 118 -0.13 -1.88 -1.29
N ALA A 119 0.07 -0.83 -2.08
CA ALA A 119 1.36 -0.25 -2.42
C ALA A 119 1.26 1.28 -2.29
N GLY A 120 1.61 1.81 -1.12
CA GLY A 120 1.52 3.23 -0.80
C GLY A 120 1.08 3.48 0.63
N ASP A 121 0.55 4.66 0.89
CA ASP A 121 0.05 5.15 2.18
C ASP A 121 -1.49 5.30 2.23
N SER A 122 -2.21 4.89 1.18
CA SER A 122 -3.63 4.57 1.31
C SER A 122 -3.84 3.42 2.30
N ARG A 123 -5.01 3.37 2.95
CA ARG A 123 -5.28 2.40 4.03
C ARG A 123 -6.69 1.82 3.97
N ALA A 124 -6.81 0.57 4.42
CA ALA A 124 -8.06 -0.15 4.59
C ALA A 124 -8.18 -0.81 5.98
N ILE A 125 -9.37 -0.70 6.56
CA ILE A 125 -9.76 -1.35 7.82
C ILE A 125 -11.11 -2.05 7.64
N ILE A 126 -11.32 -3.13 8.36
CA ILE A 126 -12.65 -3.72 8.57
C ILE A 126 -13.16 -3.27 9.93
N VAL A 127 -14.41 -2.84 9.98
CA VAL A 127 -15.15 -2.64 11.22
C VAL A 127 -16.14 -3.77 11.33
N ARG A 128 -15.98 -4.63 12.34
CA ARG A 128 -16.85 -5.79 12.56
C ARG A 128 -17.18 -5.91 14.04
N ASN A 129 -18.46 -5.98 14.40
CA ASN A 129 -18.90 -6.01 15.80
C ASN A 129 -18.28 -4.88 16.65
N ASN A 130 -18.17 -3.66 16.09
CA ASN A 130 -17.48 -2.49 16.67
C ASN A 130 -15.98 -2.66 16.96
N GLU A 131 -15.37 -3.75 16.51
CA GLU A 131 -13.92 -3.96 16.52
C GLU A 131 -13.28 -3.48 15.21
N VAL A 132 -12.10 -2.89 15.33
CA VAL A 132 -11.30 -2.42 14.20
C VAL A 132 -10.26 -3.49 13.85
N ILE A 133 -10.30 -3.96 12.62
CA ILE A 133 -9.39 -4.98 12.08
C ILE A 133 -8.59 -4.34 10.94
N PRO A 134 -7.32 -3.98 11.14
CA PRO A 134 -6.48 -3.46 10.07
C PRO A 134 -6.23 -4.52 9.00
N VAL A 135 -6.59 -4.23 7.75
CA VAL A 135 -6.43 -5.16 6.61
C VAL A 135 -5.45 -4.67 5.55
N SER A 136 -4.77 -3.54 5.79
CA SER A 136 -3.57 -3.11 5.06
C SER A 136 -2.52 -2.54 6.02
N ASN A 137 -1.29 -2.36 5.55
CA ASN A 137 -0.27 -1.53 6.19
C ASN A 137 0.08 -0.36 5.26
N GLU A 138 0.50 0.77 5.81
CA GLU A 138 1.05 1.88 5.02
C GLU A 138 2.54 1.69 4.77
N PHE A 139 3.03 2.14 3.62
CA PHE A 139 4.40 1.96 3.18
C PHE A 139 5.16 3.29 3.08
N THR A 140 5.39 3.90 4.24
CA THR A 140 6.16 5.13 4.42
C THR A 140 7.66 4.86 4.64
N PRO A 141 8.54 5.88 4.48
CA PRO A 141 9.97 5.75 4.75
C PRO A 141 10.31 5.18 6.13
N GLU A 142 9.53 5.54 7.15
CA GLU A 142 9.74 5.04 8.52
C GLU A 142 9.31 3.58 8.68
N SER A 143 8.14 3.22 8.14
CA SER A 143 7.62 1.84 8.22
C SER A 143 8.54 0.83 7.51
N GLU A 144 9.13 1.24 6.38
CA GLU A 144 9.97 0.40 5.54
C GLU A 144 11.47 0.69 5.73
N ARG A 145 11.84 1.38 6.82
CA ARG A 145 13.21 1.81 7.11
C ARG A 145 14.23 0.69 6.92
N GLN A 146 14.01 -0.48 7.51
CA GLN A 146 14.96 -1.59 7.43
C GLN A 146 15.13 -2.08 5.99
N ARG A 147 14.04 -2.14 5.19
CA ARG A 147 14.11 -2.53 3.78
C ARG A 147 14.93 -1.52 2.98
N LEU A 148 14.67 -0.23 3.18
CA LEU A 148 15.38 0.85 2.50
C LEU A 148 16.87 0.84 2.84
N GLN A 149 17.22 0.78 4.13
CA GLN A 149 18.60 0.75 4.58
C GLN A 149 19.33 -0.51 4.12
N TYR A 150 18.65 -1.67 4.12
CA TYR A 150 19.23 -2.92 3.62
C TYR A 150 19.56 -2.83 2.12
N LEU A 151 18.69 -2.22 1.32
CA LEU A 151 18.98 -1.96 -0.09
C LEU A 151 20.18 -1.00 -0.26
N GLY A 152 20.24 0.07 0.52
CA GLY A 152 21.38 1.01 0.51
C GLY A 152 22.69 0.39 1.00
N PHE A 153 22.62 -0.59 1.91
CA PHE A 153 23.76 -1.38 2.36
C PHE A 153 24.25 -2.35 1.27
N LEU A 154 23.32 -3.09 0.64
CA LEU A 154 23.66 -4.05 -0.43
C LEU A 154 24.15 -3.38 -1.71
N LYS A 155 23.62 -2.20 -2.02
CA LYS A 155 23.87 -1.46 -3.26
C LYS A 155 24.21 0.01 -2.96
N PRO A 156 25.39 0.28 -2.37
CA PRO A 156 25.79 1.63 -1.98
C PRO A 156 25.91 2.60 -3.18
N GLU A 157 26.08 2.09 -4.40
CA GLU A 157 26.06 2.88 -5.63
C GLU A 157 24.74 3.61 -5.87
N LEU A 158 23.63 3.09 -5.35
CA LEU A 158 22.32 3.74 -5.43
C LEU A 158 22.22 5.00 -4.56
N LEU A 159 23.16 5.20 -3.64
CA LEU A 159 23.20 6.36 -2.75
C LEU A 159 24.06 7.51 -3.32
N GLY A 160 24.67 7.32 -4.50
CA GLY A 160 25.45 8.34 -5.22
C GLY A 160 26.68 8.88 -4.46
N ASN A 161 27.12 8.18 -3.39
CA ASN A 161 28.11 8.67 -2.43
C ASN A 161 27.71 9.98 -1.68
N GLU A 162 26.46 10.41 -1.82
CA GLU A 162 25.90 11.60 -1.18
C GLU A 162 25.08 11.23 0.06
N PHE A 163 24.49 10.03 0.05
CA PHE A 163 23.63 9.52 1.11
C PHE A 163 24.26 8.35 1.86
N THR A 164 23.85 8.16 3.11
CA THR A 164 24.17 7.00 3.94
C THR A 164 22.90 6.24 4.30
N HIS A 165 22.99 4.91 4.31
CA HIS A 165 21.94 4.04 4.83
C HIS A 165 21.95 4.00 6.36
N ILE A 166 23.01 4.46 7.03
CA ILE A 166 23.06 4.51 8.49
C ILE A 166 22.21 5.67 8.98
N GLU A 167 21.38 5.42 10.00
CA GLU A 167 20.57 6.45 10.62
C GLU A 167 21.20 6.96 11.91
N PHE A 168 21.14 8.28 12.06
CA PHE A 168 21.53 9.02 13.25
C PHE A 168 20.34 9.85 13.76
N PRO A 169 20.22 10.14 15.07
CA PRO A 169 19.12 10.95 15.60
C PRO A 169 19.05 12.37 15.04
N ARG A 170 20.14 12.86 14.44
CA ARG A 170 20.20 14.12 13.69
C ARG A 170 21.41 14.11 12.75
N ARG A 171 21.47 15.13 11.89
CA ARG A 171 22.64 15.39 11.05
C ARG A 171 23.90 15.59 11.90
N ILE A 172 24.97 14.92 11.49
CA ILE A 172 26.30 14.99 12.11
C ILE A 172 27.03 16.25 11.63
N GLN A 173 27.79 16.87 12.54
CA GLN A 173 28.66 18.00 12.23
C GLN A 173 30.13 17.56 12.14
N HIS A 174 30.93 18.25 11.31
CA HIS A 174 32.36 17.96 11.16
C HIS A 174 33.13 18.02 12.50
N SER A 175 32.71 18.89 13.44
CA SER A 175 33.31 19.01 14.78
C SER A 175 33.07 17.78 15.69
N GLU A 176 32.30 16.80 15.21
CA GLU A 176 31.95 15.58 15.93
C GLU A 176 32.71 14.34 15.44
N LEU A 177 33.53 14.48 14.40
CA LEU A 177 34.41 13.40 13.94
C LEU A 177 35.27 12.85 15.08
N GLY A 178 35.35 11.52 15.19
CA GLY A 178 36.05 10.83 16.26
C GLY A 178 35.29 10.74 17.60
N LYS A 179 34.16 11.43 17.76
CA LYS A 179 33.27 11.27 18.94
C LYS A 179 32.32 10.10 18.75
N LYS A 180 31.67 9.64 19.83
CA LYS A 180 30.62 8.62 19.75
C LYS A 180 29.24 9.24 19.63
N MET A 181 28.41 8.69 18.75
CA MET A 181 27.00 9.07 18.60
C MET A 181 26.11 7.85 18.45
N LEU A 182 24.85 7.99 18.89
CA LEU A 182 23.82 6.98 18.66
C LEU A 182 23.61 6.79 17.17
N PHE A 183 23.54 5.54 16.73
CA PHE A 183 23.24 5.16 15.36
C PHE A 183 22.37 3.90 15.36
N ARG A 184 21.71 3.65 14.23
CA ARG A 184 21.09 2.36 13.94
C ARG A 184 21.23 2.00 12.46
N ASP A 185 21.39 0.72 12.22
CA ASP A 185 21.56 0.14 10.88
C ASP A 185 20.35 -0.74 10.51
N HIS A 186 20.34 -1.28 9.30
CA HIS A 186 19.26 -2.07 8.72
C HIS A 186 18.88 -3.30 9.56
N THR A 187 19.83 -3.90 10.29
CA THR A 187 19.60 -5.07 11.18
C THR A 187 19.04 -4.69 12.55
N MET A 188 19.04 -3.41 12.91
CA MET A 188 18.79 -2.96 14.27
C MET A 188 17.37 -2.45 14.43
N THR A 189 16.69 -2.86 15.51
CA THR A 189 15.44 -2.24 15.98
C THR A 189 15.67 -1.19 17.07
N GLY A 190 16.79 -1.29 17.80
CA GLY A 190 17.26 -0.32 18.80
C GLY A 190 18.40 0.58 18.30
N TRP A 191 19.06 1.26 19.24
CA TRP A 191 20.19 2.16 18.98
C TRP A 191 21.46 1.65 19.67
N ALA A 192 22.63 1.93 19.07
CA ALA A 192 23.94 1.70 19.69
C ALA A 192 24.85 2.92 19.47
N TYR A 193 26.01 2.97 20.14
CA TYR A 193 27.00 4.02 19.89
C TYR A 193 28.06 3.55 18.90
N LYS A 194 28.39 4.37 17.89
CA LYS A 194 29.60 4.21 17.05
C LYS A 194 30.45 5.46 17.09
N THR A 195 31.73 5.31 16.82
CA THR A 195 32.62 6.43 16.54
C THR A 195 32.29 7.01 15.17
N ILE A 196 32.07 8.32 15.11
CA ILE A 196 31.75 9.06 13.90
C ILE A 196 32.98 9.12 12.98
N VAL A 197 32.79 8.80 11.70
CA VAL A 197 33.78 8.90 10.62
C VAL A 197 33.29 9.83 9.51
N GLU A 198 34.17 10.19 8.58
CA GLU A 198 33.86 11.12 7.47
C GLU A 198 32.63 10.68 6.65
N ASP A 199 32.49 9.37 6.42
CA ASP A 199 31.37 8.80 5.66
C ASP A 199 30.00 9.05 6.32
N ASP A 200 29.96 9.26 7.64
CA ASP A 200 28.74 9.53 8.39
C ASP A 200 28.23 10.98 8.21
N LEU A 201 29.01 11.86 7.58
CA LEU A 201 28.60 13.24 7.26
C LEU A 201 27.63 13.32 6.07
N LYS A 202 27.48 12.22 5.33
CA LYS A 202 26.53 12.08 4.22
C LYS A 202 25.08 12.29 4.69
N PHE A 203 24.21 12.63 3.76
CA PHE A 203 22.79 12.83 4.06
C PHE A 203 22.11 11.50 4.40
N PRO A 204 21.14 11.47 5.33
CA PRO A 204 20.45 10.23 5.65
C PRO A 204 19.54 9.81 4.48
N LEU A 205 19.49 8.50 4.21
CA LEU A 205 18.58 7.91 3.23
C LEU A 205 17.10 8.25 3.52
N ILE A 206 16.73 8.35 4.80
CA ILE A 206 15.40 8.77 5.24
C ILE A 206 15.54 10.12 5.92
N TYR A 207 14.90 11.14 5.36
CA TYR A 207 14.99 12.51 5.82
C TYR A 207 13.63 12.98 6.37
N GLY A 208 13.62 13.55 7.57
CA GLY A 208 12.40 13.99 8.26
C GLY A 208 11.77 12.86 9.08
N GLU A 209 10.67 13.20 9.75
CA GLU A 209 9.95 12.32 10.68
C GLU A 209 8.43 12.38 10.43
N GLY A 210 7.74 11.30 10.76
CA GLY A 210 6.31 11.13 10.53
C GLY A 210 5.92 11.43 9.08
N LYS A 211 4.88 12.22 8.89
CA LYS A 211 4.36 12.60 7.57
C LYS A 211 5.33 13.42 6.70
N LYS A 212 6.38 13.97 7.30
CA LYS A 212 7.42 14.73 6.59
C LYS A 212 8.63 13.85 6.24
N ALA A 213 8.62 12.57 6.63
CA ALA A 213 9.65 11.64 6.23
C ALA A 213 9.65 11.45 4.71
N ARG A 214 10.83 11.47 4.11
CA ARG A 214 11.03 11.34 2.66
C ARG A 214 12.24 10.46 2.38
N VAL A 215 12.15 9.59 1.37
CA VAL A 215 13.33 8.91 0.82
C VAL A 215 14.19 9.94 0.10
N MET A 216 15.43 10.13 0.56
CA MET A 216 16.41 11.09 0.03
C MET A 216 15.79 12.48 -0.21
N ALA A 217 15.01 12.96 0.77
CA ALA A 217 14.30 14.25 0.72
C ALA A 217 13.36 14.44 -0.50
N THR A 218 12.95 13.35 -1.16
CA THR A 218 12.23 13.41 -2.45
C THR A 218 10.79 12.90 -2.36
N ILE A 219 10.56 11.65 -1.95
CA ILE A 219 9.22 11.03 -1.99
C ILE A 219 8.76 10.54 -0.60
N GLY A 220 7.47 10.71 -0.29
CA GLY A 220 6.84 10.36 1.00
C GLY A 220 6.38 8.92 1.13
N VAL A 221 6.40 8.16 0.04
CA VAL A 221 6.02 6.74 -0.02
C VAL A 221 7.18 5.91 -0.53
N THR A 222 7.16 4.63 -0.16
CA THR A 222 8.22 3.66 -0.52
C THR A 222 7.71 2.53 -1.38
N ARG A 223 6.40 2.49 -1.59
CA ARG A 223 5.74 1.61 -2.56
C ARG A 223 4.71 2.40 -3.37
N GLY A 224 4.51 2.03 -4.62
CA GLY A 224 3.63 2.71 -5.56
C GLY A 224 3.96 2.38 -7.01
N LEU A 225 3.09 2.76 -7.94
CA LEU A 225 3.25 2.59 -9.38
C LEU A 225 3.79 3.89 -10.01
N GLY A 226 4.52 3.79 -11.12
CA GLY A 226 5.07 4.96 -11.82
C GLY A 226 6.36 5.50 -11.20
N ASP A 227 6.60 6.81 -11.31
CA ASP A 227 7.83 7.50 -10.87
C ASP A 227 9.13 6.92 -11.43
N HIS A 228 9.09 6.39 -12.66
CA HIS A 228 10.24 5.75 -13.30
C HIS A 228 11.43 6.69 -13.51
N ASP A 229 11.16 7.97 -13.79
CA ASP A 229 12.19 9.00 -14.00
C ASP A 229 12.45 9.88 -12.77
N LEU A 230 11.85 9.54 -11.62
CA LEU A 230 11.97 10.35 -10.42
C LEU A 230 13.40 10.28 -9.88
N LYS A 231 14.02 11.44 -9.75
CA LYS A 231 15.38 11.63 -9.25
C LYS A 231 15.39 12.52 -8.02
N VAL A 232 16.40 12.33 -7.18
CA VAL A 232 16.69 13.26 -6.10
C VAL A 232 17.04 14.62 -6.69
N TYR A 233 16.46 15.68 -6.14
CA TYR A 233 16.58 17.05 -6.65
C TYR A 233 18.05 17.46 -6.88
N ASN A 234 18.34 18.01 -8.07
CA ASN A 234 19.68 18.41 -8.51
C ASN A 234 20.75 17.30 -8.48
N SER A 235 20.35 16.03 -8.59
CA SER A 235 21.28 14.89 -8.68
C SER A 235 20.92 13.95 -9.84
N ASN A 236 21.76 12.95 -10.07
CA ASN A 236 21.48 11.84 -10.99
C ASN A 236 21.03 10.55 -10.28
N ILE A 237 20.70 10.64 -8.99
CA ILE A 237 20.28 9.51 -8.17
C ILE A 237 18.80 9.26 -8.42
N HIS A 238 18.46 8.08 -8.94
CA HIS A 238 17.07 7.68 -9.14
C HIS A 238 16.47 7.17 -7.82
N ILE A 239 15.17 7.41 -7.64
CA ILE A 239 14.44 6.91 -6.47
C ILE A 239 14.16 5.42 -6.59
N LYS A 240 13.79 4.90 -7.77
CA LYS A 240 13.79 3.44 -7.99
C LYS A 240 15.25 2.95 -7.92
N PRO A 241 15.53 1.83 -7.20
CA PRO A 241 14.59 0.82 -6.71
C PRO A 241 14.15 0.95 -5.23
N PHE A 242 14.39 2.08 -4.55
CA PHE A 242 13.88 2.30 -3.19
C PHE A 242 12.34 2.36 -3.15
N LEU A 243 11.73 2.94 -4.20
CA LEU A 243 10.30 2.87 -4.48
C LEU A 243 9.96 1.55 -5.21
N SER A 244 9.17 0.69 -4.56
CA SER A 244 8.77 -0.61 -5.12
C SER A 244 7.32 -0.61 -5.62
N CYS A 245 7.05 -1.18 -6.79
CA CYS A 245 5.67 -1.40 -7.24
C CYS A 245 4.99 -2.63 -6.63
N CYS A 246 5.71 -3.46 -5.87
CA CYS A 246 5.17 -4.70 -5.32
C CYS A 246 4.27 -4.43 -4.11
N PRO A 247 2.99 -4.82 -4.13
CA PRO A 247 2.09 -4.61 -3.01
C PRO A 247 2.41 -5.59 -1.88
N GLU A 248 1.95 -5.27 -0.67
CA GLU A 248 1.65 -6.31 0.32
C GLU A 248 0.19 -6.76 0.12
N VAL A 249 -0.03 -8.08 0.09
CA VAL A 249 -1.37 -8.65 0.01
C VAL A 249 -1.73 -9.31 1.33
N LYS A 250 -2.78 -8.81 1.99
CA LYS A 250 -3.40 -9.44 3.17
C LYS A 250 -4.72 -10.08 2.76
N VAL A 251 -5.05 -11.20 3.40
CA VAL A 251 -6.26 -11.97 3.09
C VAL A 251 -7.18 -11.97 4.31
N TYR A 252 -8.41 -11.51 4.11
CA TYR A 252 -9.49 -11.62 5.08
C TYR A 252 -10.53 -12.63 4.60
N LYS A 253 -10.75 -13.68 5.39
CA LYS A 253 -11.66 -14.76 5.03
C LYS A 253 -13.09 -14.41 5.43
N ILE A 254 -13.84 -13.86 4.48
CA ILE A 254 -15.20 -13.36 4.74
C ILE A 254 -16.14 -14.52 5.09
N SER A 255 -16.00 -15.68 4.43
CA SER A 255 -16.87 -16.84 4.65
C SER A 255 -16.69 -17.54 6.00
N GLU A 256 -15.61 -17.27 6.73
CA GLU A 256 -15.35 -17.82 8.06
C GLU A 256 -16.03 -17.01 9.18
N HIS A 257 -16.67 -15.89 8.85
CA HIS A 257 -17.27 -14.98 9.82
C HIS A 257 -18.67 -14.59 9.39
N LYS A 258 -19.58 -14.45 10.35
CA LYS A 258 -20.92 -13.91 10.11
C LYS A 258 -20.87 -12.39 10.22
N HIS A 259 -21.31 -11.70 9.18
CA HIS A 259 -21.35 -10.24 9.12
C HIS A 259 -22.77 -9.69 9.25
N GLY A 260 -22.94 -8.72 10.14
CA GLY A 260 -24.15 -7.91 10.26
C GLY A 260 -24.18 -6.78 9.23
N SER A 261 -25.34 -6.11 9.11
CA SER A 261 -25.52 -4.96 8.21
C SER A 261 -24.60 -3.78 8.51
N ASP A 262 -23.97 -3.76 9.68
CA ASP A 262 -23.14 -2.65 10.14
C ASP A 262 -21.64 -3.01 10.03
N ASP A 263 -21.34 -4.26 9.66
CA ASP A 263 -19.98 -4.72 9.42
C ASP A 263 -19.55 -4.32 8.01
N VAL A 264 -18.48 -3.53 7.93
CA VAL A 264 -18.05 -2.87 6.70
C VAL A 264 -16.55 -2.92 6.52
N LEU A 265 -16.12 -2.95 5.26
CA LEU A 265 -14.78 -2.60 4.85
C LEU A 265 -14.75 -1.10 4.53
N ILE A 266 -13.78 -0.40 5.10
CA ILE A 266 -13.53 1.03 4.85
C ILE A 266 -12.18 1.16 4.18
N MET A 267 -12.12 1.84 3.04
CA MET A 267 -10.89 2.13 2.30
C MET A 267 -10.78 3.63 2.07
N GLY A 268 -9.59 4.20 2.14
CA GLY A 268 -9.40 5.60 1.77
C GLY A 268 -7.96 5.98 1.43
N SER A 269 -7.82 7.12 0.73
CA SER A 269 -6.54 7.80 0.51
C SER A 269 -5.99 8.39 1.80
N ASP A 270 -4.72 8.79 1.79
CA ASP A 270 -4.09 9.42 2.96
C ASP A 270 -4.84 10.68 3.41
N GLY A 271 -5.50 11.41 2.49
CA GLY A 271 -6.36 12.54 2.79
C GLY A 271 -7.48 12.27 3.80
N LEU A 272 -7.90 11.00 3.99
CA LEU A 272 -8.76 10.56 5.10
C LEU A 272 -7.94 10.33 6.38
N TRP A 273 -6.94 9.44 6.28
CA TRP A 273 -6.19 8.87 7.41
C TRP A 273 -5.22 9.86 8.05
N ASP A 274 -4.92 10.94 7.36
CA ASP A 274 -4.03 11.98 7.85
C ASP A 274 -4.64 12.79 8.99
N VAL A 275 -5.95 12.89 9.05
CA VAL A 275 -6.65 13.74 10.02
C VAL A 275 -7.56 12.95 10.96
N THR A 276 -7.66 11.64 10.74
CA THR A 276 -8.49 10.73 11.54
C THR A 276 -7.68 9.52 12.00
N THR A 277 -8.04 8.96 13.15
CA THR A 277 -7.53 7.64 13.57
C THR A 277 -8.47 6.54 13.08
N ASP A 278 -8.00 5.29 13.05
CA ASP A 278 -8.86 4.15 12.72
C ASP A 278 -10.09 4.07 13.64
N ARG A 279 -9.93 4.47 14.92
CA ARG A 279 -11.04 4.53 15.88
C ARG A 279 -12.02 5.65 15.56
N ASP A 280 -11.54 6.86 15.21
CA ASP A 280 -12.41 7.97 14.82
C ASP A 280 -13.28 7.59 13.60
N VAL A 281 -12.68 6.93 12.61
CA VAL A 281 -13.38 6.44 11.41
C VAL A 281 -14.40 5.37 11.78
N ALA A 282 -14.01 4.36 12.57
CA ALA A 282 -14.90 3.29 12.99
C ALA A 282 -16.09 3.78 13.82
N ASP A 283 -15.87 4.71 14.74
CA ASP A 283 -16.92 5.30 15.57
C ASP A 283 -17.88 6.15 14.73
N ALA A 284 -17.36 6.95 13.79
CA ALA A 284 -18.17 7.74 12.88
C ALA A 284 -19.08 6.85 12.02
N VAL A 285 -18.50 5.82 11.38
CA VAL A 285 -19.28 4.92 10.53
C VAL A 285 -20.28 4.10 11.32
N SER A 286 -19.89 3.51 12.46
CA SER A 286 -20.82 2.71 13.29
C SER A 286 -21.99 3.56 13.80
N THR A 287 -21.70 4.80 14.24
CA THR A 287 -22.74 5.75 14.66
C THR A 287 -23.67 6.09 13.49
N PHE A 288 -23.11 6.37 12.31
CA PHE A 288 -23.90 6.72 11.13
C PHE A 288 -24.80 5.56 10.69
N LEU A 289 -24.24 4.34 10.59
CA LEU A 289 -24.97 3.16 10.15
C LEU A 289 -26.08 2.81 11.15
N SER A 290 -25.81 2.80 12.46
CA SER A 290 -26.81 2.49 13.49
C SER A 290 -28.00 3.46 13.51
N SER A 291 -27.84 4.67 12.98
CA SER A 291 -28.90 5.68 12.86
C SER A 291 -29.79 5.52 11.62
N ARG A 292 -29.49 4.54 10.74
CA ARG A 292 -30.19 4.31 9.47
C ARG A 292 -30.67 2.87 9.32
N GLU A 293 -31.81 2.72 8.65
CA GLU A 293 -32.37 1.42 8.29
C GLU A 293 -31.37 0.59 7.44
N PRO A 294 -31.16 -0.70 7.77
CA PRO A 294 -30.24 -1.58 7.03
C PRO A 294 -30.51 -1.71 5.53
N ASN A 295 -31.76 -1.50 5.11
CA ASN A 295 -32.20 -1.64 3.72
C ASN A 295 -32.12 -0.33 2.91
N ASP A 296 -31.63 0.77 3.50
CA ASP A 296 -31.44 2.04 2.76
C ASP A 296 -30.36 1.85 1.68
N PRO A 297 -30.68 2.00 0.38
CA PRO A 297 -29.73 1.78 -0.70
C PRO A 297 -28.58 2.80 -0.71
N LEU A 298 -28.75 3.94 -0.04
CA LEU A 298 -27.72 4.98 0.08
C LEU A 298 -26.94 4.91 1.40
N ARG A 299 -27.25 3.95 2.27
CA ARG A 299 -26.70 3.86 3.64
C ARG A 299 -25.19 3.99 3.68
N TYR A 300 -24.47 3.18 2.90
CA TYR A 300 -23.01 3.15 2.90
C TYR A 300 -22.39 4.31 2.12
N THR A 301 -23.02 4.72 1.01
CA THR A 301 -22.59 5.91 0.24
C THR A 301 -22.64 7.18 1.08
N LEU A 302 -23.72 7.37 1.85
CA LEU A 302 -23.86 8.51 2.74
C LEU A 302 -22.92 8.43 3.95
N ALA A 303 -22.60 7.21 4.43
CA ALA A 303 -21.56 7.03 5.45
C ALA A 303 -20.17 7.46 4.93
N ALA A 304 -19.83 7.11 3.67
CA ALA A 304 -18.60 7.57 3.04
C ALA A 304 -18.58 9.09 2.85
N GLN A 305 -19.70 9.70 2.46
CA GLN A 305 -19.83 11.17 2.37
C GLN A 305 -19.68 11.84 3.75
N ASP A 306 -20.26 11.27 4.80
CA ASP A 306 -20.12 11.76 6.18
C ASP A 306 -18.65 11.73 6.63
N LEU A 307 -17.93 10.63 6.36
CA LEU A 307 -16.48 10.54 6.62
C LEU A 307 -15.68 11.61 5.88
N LEU A 308 -15.97 11.82 4.59
CA LEU A 308 -15.30 12.84 3.79
C LEU A 308 -15.53 14.24 4.39
N MET A 309 -16.79 14.57 4.71
CA MET A 309 -17.14 15.88 5.27
C MET A 309 -16.51 16.11 6.64
N ARG A 310 -16.49 15.08 7.50
CA ARG A 310 -15.82 15.14 8.81
C ARG A 310 -14.32 15.38 8.67
N SER A 311 -13.68 14.70 7.73
CA SER A 311 -12.23 14.76 7.54
C SER A 311 -11.80 16.07 6.89
N ARG A 312 -12.62 16.60 5.97
CA ARG A 312 -12.42 17.94 5.40
C ARG A 312 -12.66 19.05 6.43
N GLY A 313 -13.75 18.96 7.21
CA GLY A 313 -14.14 20.01 8.14
C GLY A 313 -14.63 21.29 7.44
N VAL A 314 -14.45 22.44 8.08
CA VAL A 314 -14.94 23.74 7.61
C VAL A 314 -13.78 24.63 7.18
N LEU A 315 -13.93 25.33 6.06
CA LEU A 315 -12.94 26.30 5.58
C LEU A 315 -12.94 27.54 6.48
N LYS A 316 -11.78 27.84 7.07
CA LYS A 316 -11.53 29.08 7.82
C LYS A 316 -10.38 29.87 7.15
N GLU A 317 -10.10 31.08 7.63
CA GLU A 317 -9.05 31.96 7.08
C GLU A 317 -7.66 31.28 6.94
N ARG A 318 -7.36 30.31 7.80
CA ARG A 318 -6.08 29.58 7.82
C ARG A 318 -6.20 28.13 7.34
N GLY A 319 -7.14 27.88 6.42
CA GLY A 319 -7.41 26.57 5.82
C GLY A 319 -8.51 25.77 6.54
N TRP A 320 -8.64 24.51 6.15
CA TRP A 320 -9.64 23.58 6.67
C TRP A 320 -9.44 23.27 8.16
N ARG A 321 -10.55 23.23 8.93
CA ARG A 321 -10.54 22.98 10.38
C ARG A 321 -11.64 22.01 10.79
N LEU A 322 -11.27 21.06 11.63
CA LEU A 322 -12.18 20.16 12.33
C LEU A 322 -12.92 20.89 13.47
N PRO A 323 -14.02 20.32 14.02
CA PRO A 323 -14.76 20.94 15.12
C PRO A 323 -13.94 21.21 16.39
N ASN A 324 -12.85 20.49 16.59
CA ASN A 324 -11.91 20.66 17.71
C ASN A 324 -10.75 21.63 17.39
N GLU A 325 -10.87 22.45 16.33
CA GLU A 325 -9.87 23.39 15.82
C GLU A 325 -8.56 22.75 15.31
N ARG A 326 -8.47 21.41 15.25
CA ARG A 326 -7.37 20.74 14.55
C ARG A 326 -7.47 20.97 13.04
N LEU A 327 -6.35 20.81 12.34
CA LEU A 327 -6.30 20.88 10.88
C LEU A 327 -7.23 19.81 10.27
N GLY A 328 -8.15 20.25 9.41
CA GLY A 328 -8.86 19.35 8.51
C GLY A 328 -7.96 19.00 7.32
N SER A 329 -8.36 18.00 6.55
CA SER A 329 -7.57 17.52 5.42
C SER A 329 -7.46 18.61 4.35
N GLY A 330 -6.24 18.86 3.91
CA GLY A 330 -5.93 19.74 2.77
C GLY A 330 -5.77 18.99 1.45
N ASP A 331 -5.79 17.66 1.50
CA ASP A 331 -5.48 16.79 0.37
C ASP A 331 -6.74 16.33 -0.39
N ASP A 332 -6.56 15.61 -1.49
CA ASP A 332 -7.65 14.88 -2.13
C ASP A 332 -8.13 13.72 -1.23
N ILE A 333 -9.46 13.55 -1.16
CA ILE A 333 -10.09 12.54 -0.28
C ILE A 333 -10.92 11.59 -1.13
N THR A 334 -10.49 10.34 -1.20
CA THR A 334 -11.26 9.24 -1.77
C THR A 334 -11.59 8.25 -0.66
N VAL A 335 -12.86 7.86 -0.51
CA VAL A 335 -13.32 6.95 0.55
C VAL A 335 -14.37 5.98 0.01
N PHE A 336 -14.24 4.71 0.38
CA PHE A 336 -15.27 3.69 0.20
C PHE A 336 -15.71 3.15 1.56
N VAL A 337 -17.01 2.91 1.71
CA VAL A 337 -17.61 2.11 2.78
C VAL A 337 -18.38 0.99 2.10
N ILE A 338 -17.93 -0.25 2.29
CA ILE A 338 -18.40 -1.42 1.55
C ILE A 338 -19.03 -2.41 2.55
N PRO A 339 -20.31 -2.81 2.37
CA PRO A 339 -20.93 -3.80 3.25
C PRO A 339 -20.26 -5.17 3.13
N LEU A 340 -20.06 -5.83 4.26
CA LEU A 340 -19.61 -7.23 4.31
C LEU A 340 -20.79 -8.21 4.40
N ALA A 341 -21.96 -7.75 4.87
CA ALA A 341 -23.18 -8.56 4.90
C ALA A 341 -23.60 -8.99 3.49
N GLY A 342 -24.00 -10.26 3.35
CA GLY A 342 -24.47 -10.83 2.09
C GLY A 342 -23.36 -11.23 1.10
N ALA A 343 -22.13 -10.76 1.29
CA ALA A 343 -20.97 -11.20 0.50
C ALA A 343 -20.58 -12.67 0.79
N GLU A 344 -21.04 -13.24 1.90
CA GLU A 344 -20.87 -14.66 2.25
C GLU A 344 -21.64 -15.63 1.32
N LEU A 345 -22.68 -15.14 0.64
CA LEU A 345 -23.59 -15.95 -0.19
C LEU A 345 -23.17 -16.03 -1.67
N GLU A 346 -22.17 -15.25 -2.07
CA GLU A 346 -21.57 -15.31 -3.41
C GLU A 346 -20.39 -16.30 -3.42
N THR A 347 -20.69 -17.58 -3.21
CA THR A 347 -19.73 -18.69 -3.36
C THR A 347 -19.71 -19.21 -4.79
#